data_AF-A0A7S0SFX5-F1
#
_entry.id   AF-A0A7S0SFX5-F1
#
_cell.length_a   1.000
_cell.length_b   1.000
_cell.length_c   1.000
_cell.angle_alpha   90.00
_cell.angle_beta   90.00
_cell.angle_gamma   90.00
#
_symmetry.space_group_name_H-M   'P 1'
#
loop_
_entity.id
_entity.type
_entity.pdbx_description
1 polymer ?
#
loop_
_entity_poly.entity_id
_entity_poly.type
_entity_poly.pdbx_seq_one_letter_code
_entity_poly.pdbx_strand_id
1 'polypeptide(L)'
;LSDKLEALAKDYPLILPPYFVLILRAFGTLEGLGLSVDANYAIIDECFPYVARRMLADDSPRMRAALQSFVYGGGDRLKVSRVRSIAAGFSDFTNNMGETETVAAEAAAALAARADGAGPAATSAA
;
A
#
# COMPACT_ATOMS: atom_id res chain seq x y z
N LEU A 1 33.70 -7.05 -0.79
CA LEU A 1 32.23 -7.19 -0.67
C LEU A 1 31.54 -6.68 -1.93
N SER A 2 31.91 -5.48 -2.42
CA SER A 2 31.42 -4.90 -3.68
C SER A 2 31.57 -5.83 -4.89
N ASP A 3 32.77 -6.37 -5.12
CA ASP A 3 33.06 -7.21 -6.31
C ASP A 3 32.24 -8.52 -6.34
N LYS A 4 31.91 -9.05 -5.16
CA LYS A 4 31.07 -10.26 -5.03
C LYS A 4 29.59 -9.95 -5.31
N LEU A 5 29.10 -8.78 -4.92
CA LEU A 5 27.74 -8.34 -5.23
C LEU A 5 27.60 -8.00 -6.71
N GLU A 6 28.61 -7.37 -7.31
CA GLU A 6 28.62 -7.06 -8.75
C GLU A 6 28.62 -8.33 -9.60
N ALA A 7 29.43 -9.34 -9.23
CA ALA A 7 29.41 -10.64 -9.89
C ALA A 7 28.03 -11.32 -9.79
N LEU A 8 27.41 -11.31 -8.62
CA LEU A 8 26.09 -11.90 -8.41
C LEU A 8 24.98 -11.18 -9.21
N ALA A 9 25.07 -9.85 -9.35
CA ALA A 9 24.10 -9.07 -10.13
C ALA A 9 24.19 -9.35 -11.64
N LYS A 10 25.37 -9.72 -12.15
CA LYS A 10 25.54 -10.19 -13.53
C LYS A 10 24.92 -11.56 -13.76
N ASP A 11 25.12 -12.47 -12.82
CA ASP A 11 24.62 -13.84 -12.91
C ASP A 11 23.08 -13.92 -12.70
N TYR A 12 22.52 -12.97 -11.96
CA TYR A 12 21.09 -12.90 -11.64
C TYR A 12 20.50 -11.51 -11.94
N PRO A 13 20.10 -11.24 -13.21
CA PRO A 13 19.50 -9.96 -13.57
C PRO A 13 18.14 -9.80 -12.88
N LEU A 14 17.96 -8.69 -12.15
CA LEU A 14 16.69 -8.34 -11.52
C LEU A 14 15.71 -7.83 -12.57
N ILE A 15 14.94 -8.74 -13.16
CA ILE A 15 13.90 -8.41 -14.15
C ILE A 15 12.54 -8.40 -13.46
N LEU A 16 11.96 -7.21 -13.33
CA LEU A 16 10.59 -7.04 -12.85
C LEU A 16 9.64 -6.84 -14.05
N PRO A 17 8.47 -7.49 -14.07
CA PRO A 17 7.46 -7.23 -15.09
C PRO A 17 7.07 -5.74 -15.14
N PRO A 18 6.78 -5.15 -16.32
CA PRO A 18 6.52 -3.71 -16.46
C PRO A 18 5.42 -3.18 -15.54
N TYR A 19 4.33 -3.93 -15.35
CA TYR A 19 3.25 -3.53 -14.46
C TYR A 19 3.70 -3.37 -13.00
N PHE A 20 4.66 -4.19 -12.56
CA PHE A 20 5.18 -4.13 -11.20
C PHE A 20 6.02 -2.87 -10.99
N VAL A 21 6.81 -2.49 -12.01
CA VAL A 21 7.59 -1.23 -11.99
C VAL A 21 6.67 -0.01 -11.89
N LEU A 22 5.53 -0.02 -12.59
CA LEU A 22 4.55 1.06 -12.51
C LEU A 22 3.92 1.18 -11.12
N ILE A 23 3.58 0.05 -10.49
CA ILE A 23 3.06 0.01 -9.12
C ILE A 23 4.09 0.57 -8.13
N LEU A 24 5.34 0.09 -8.22
CA LEU A 24 6.43 0.58 -7.36
C LEU A 24 6.69 2.07 -7.54
N ARG A 25 6.65 2.57 -8.78
CA ARG A 25 6.80 4.00 -9.06
C ARG A 25 5.70 4.81 -8.38
N ALA A 26 4.44 4.39 -8.49
CA ALA A 26 3.32 5.08 -7.86
C ALA A 26 3.45 5.08 -6.33
N PHE A 27 3.75 3.92 -5.72
CA PHE A 27 3.93 3.82 -4.27
C PHE A 27 5.12 4.64 -3.77
N GLY A 28 6.26 4.61 -4.47
CA GLY A 28 7.41 5.43 -4.09
C GLY A 28 7.12 6.94 -4.13
N THR A 29 6.30 7.40 -5.09
CA THR A 29 5.87 8.80 -5.10
C THR A 29 4.89 9.14 -3.97
N LEU A 30 3.95 8.24 -3.65
CA LEU A 30 3.00 8.44 -2.56
C LEU A 30 3.71 8.42 -1.19
N GLU A 31 4.64 7.50 -1.00
CA GLU A 31 5.46 7.41 0.20
C GLU A 31 6.39 8.62 0.34
N GLY A 32 7.02 9.06 -0.75
CA GLY A 32 7.83 10.29 -0.76
C GLY A 32 7.03 11.54 -0.39
N LEU A 33 5.76 11.62 -0.80
CA LEU A 33 4.85 12.68 -0.35
C LEU A 33 4.51 12.53 1.14
N GLY A 34 4.23 11.31 1.62
CA GLY A 34 3.98 11.04 3.04
C GLY A 34 5.15 11.46 3.94
N LEU A 35 6.38 11.14 3.52
CA LEU A 35 7.61 11.52 4.23
C LEU A 35 7.83 13.03 4.37
N SER A 36 7.20 13.84 3.50
CA SER A 36 7.25 15.30 3.63
C SER A 36 6.38 15.84 4.77
N VAL A 37 5.37 15.08 5.20
CA VAL A 37 4.44 15.44 6.28
C VAL A 37 4.86 14.76 7.59
N ASP A 38 5.20 13.48 7.54
CA ASP A 38 5.71 12.70 8.68
C ASP A 38 6.96 11.93 8.27
N ALA A 39 8.09 12.26 8.91
CA ALA A 39 9.38 11.63 8.62
C ALA A 39 9.43 10.13 8.96
N ASN A 40 8.50 9.62 9.78
CA ASN A 40 8.40 8.21 10.12
C ASN A 40 7.32 7.48 9.32
N TYR A 41 6.72 8.15 8.33
CA TYR A 41 5.67 7.57 7.50
C TYR A 41 6.18 6.35 6.71
N ALA A 42 5.44 5.24 6.82
CA ALA A 42 5.66 4.05 6.01
C ALA A 42 4.34 3.61 5.39
N ILE A 43 4.26 3.68 4.06
CA ILE A 43 3.00 3.37 3.35
C ILE A 43 2.50 1.94 3.64
N ILE A 44 3.42 1.01 3.90
CA ILE A 44 3.12 -0.39 4.19
C ILE A 44 2.41 -0.53 5.54
N ASP A 45 2.77 0.26 6.54
CA ASP A 45 2.16 0.20 7.86
C ASP A 45 0.71 0.71 7.80
N GLU A 46 0.46 1.80 7.07
CA GLU A 46 -0.88 2.31 6.79
C GLU A 46 -1.74 1.32 5.99
N CYS A 47 -1.12 0.53 5.12
CA CYS A 47 -1.83 -0.48 4.33
C CYS A 47 -2.08 -1.79 5.10
N PHE A 48 -1.39 -2.02 6.23
CA PHE A 48 -1.46 -3.29 6.95
C PHE A 48 -2.89 -3.64 7.43
N PRO A 49 -3.70 -2.71 7.98
CA PRO A 49 -5.08 -2.98 8.38
C PRO A 49 -5.94 -3.58 7.25
N TYR A 50 -5.78 -3.06 6.02
CA TYR A 50 -6.48 -3.60 4.85
C TYR A 50 -6.03 -5.03 4.52
N VAL A 51 -4.72 -5.29 4.58
CA VAL A 51 -4.16 -6.63 4.35
C VAL A 51 -4.66 -7.61 5.42
N ALA A 52 -4.68 -7.20 6.70
CA ALA A 52 -5.21 -8.01 7.79
C ALA A 52 -6.68 -8.38 7.58
N ARG A 53 -7.52 -7.43 7.17
CA ARG A 53 -8.91 -7.71 6.77
C ARG A 53 -8.98 -8.67 5.59
N ARG A 54 -8.21 -8.43 4.54
CA ARG A 54 -8.22 -9.29 3.35
C ARG A 54 -7.84 -10.73 3.71
N MET A 55 -6.84 -10.91 4.56
CA MET A 55 -6.39 -12.23 5.03
C MET A 55 -7.47 -13.00 5.80
N LEU A 56 -8.32 -12.30 6.56
CA LEU A 56 -9.40 -12.92 7.33
C LEU A 56 -10.71 -13.09 6.55
N ALA A 57 -10.98 -12.23 5.57
CA ALA A 57 -12.26 -12.18 4.87
C ALA A 57 -12.30 -12.94 3.54
N ASP A 58 -11.16 -13.17 2.89
CA ASP A 58 -11.07 -13.83 1.59
C ASP A 58 -10.72 -15.33 1.74
N ASP A 59 -11.64 -16.21 1.33
CA ASP A 59 -11.50 -17.67 1.42
C ASP A 59 -10.78 -18.32 0.22
N SER A 60 -10.08 -17.54 -0.60
CA SER A 60 -9.32 -18.11 -1.71
C SER A 60 -8.18 -19.03 -1.20
N PRO A 61 -7.86 -20.14 -1.91
CA PRO A 61 -6.78 -21.04 -1.51
C PRO A 61 -5.43 -20.32 -1.33
N ARG A 62 -5.18 -19.31 -2.19
CA ARG A 62 -4.00 -18.45 -2.11
C ARG A 62 -3.97 -17.64 -0.82
N MET A 63 -5.09 -17.04 -0.41
CA MET A 63 -5.13 -16.22 0.80
C MET A 63 -4.98 -17.06 2.06
N ARG A 64 -5.63 -18.23 2.12
CA ARG A 64 -5.43 -19.17 3.24
C ARG A 64 -3.96 -19.60 3.38
N ALA A 65 -3.29 -19.88 2.26
CA ALA A 65 -1.86 -20.20 2.26
C ALA A 65 -1.02 -19.01 2.74
N ALA A 66 -1.36 -17.78 2.33
CA ALA A 66 -0.69 -16.57 2.80
C ALA A 66 -0.89 -16.35 4.31
N LEU A 67 -2.13 -16.52 4.82
CA LEU A 67 -2.45 -16.42 6.24
C LEU A 67 -1.68 -17.47 7.06
N GLN A 68 -1.68 -18.73 6.61
CA GLN A 68 -0.93 -19.79 7.26
C GLN A 68 0.58 -19.48 7.26
N SER A 69 1.15 -19.09 6.12
CA SER A 69 2.55 -18.70 6.02
C SER A 69 2.90 -17.55 6.96
N PHE A 70 2.02 -16.54 7.06
CA PHE A 70 2.22 -15.42 7.96
C PHE A 70 2.18 -15.86 9.42
N VAL A 71 1.14 -16.59 9.83
CA VAL A 71 0.90 -16.93 11.24
C VAL A 71 1.91 -17.94 11.79
N TYR A 72 2.36 -18.90 10.97
CA TYR A 72 3.34 -19.92 11.36
C TYR A 72 4.79 -19.49 11.04
N GLY A 73 4.98 -18.61 10.06
CA GLY A 73 6.28 -18.11 9.65
C GLY A 73 7.26 -19.19 9.24
N GLY A 74 6.77 -20.23 8.58
CA GLY A 74 7.55 -21.38 8.09
C GLY A 74 7.89 -22.45 9.13
N GLY A 75 7.46 -22.29 10.39
CA GLY A 75 7.64 -23.31 11.44
C GLY A 75 6.35 -24.06 11.76
N ASP A 76 6.44 -25.08 12.61
CA ASP A 76 5.28 -25.87 13.07
C ASP A 76 4.54 -25.22 14.26
N ARG A 77 5.10 -24.13 14.80
CA ARG A 77 4.55 -23.43 15.97
C ARG A 77 3.84 -22.14 15.57
N LEU A 78 2.65 -21.97 16.14
CA LEU A 78 1.83 -20.77 16.03
C LEU A 78 2.54 -19.56 16.66
N LYS A 79 2.77 -18.49 15.90
CA LYS A 79 3.32 -17.23 16.42
C LYS A 79 2.18 -16.34 16.92
N VAL A 80 1.90 -16.41 18.22
CA VAL A 80 0.82 -15.65 18.87
C VAL A 80 0.93 -14.14 18.63
N SER A 81 2.15 -13.60 18.55
CA SER A 81 2.39 -12.19 18.22
C SER A 81 1.80 -11.80 16.85
N ARG A 82 1.97 -12.66 15.84
CA ARG A 82 1.46 -12.42 14.48
C ARG A 82 -0.06 -12.53 14.40
N VAL A 83 -0.65 -13.47 15.13
CA VAL A 83 -2.11 -13.58 15.26
C VAL A 83 -2.67 -12.30 15.88
N ARG A 84 -2.02 -11.80 16.95
CA ARG A 84 -2.41 -10.54 17.59
C ARG A 84 -2.29 -9.35 16.62
N SER A 85 -1.22 -9.28 15.83
CA SER A 85 -1.07 -8.22 14.82
C SER A 85 -2.20 -8.23 13.79
N ILE A 86 -2.59 -9.41 13.28
CA ILE A 86 -3.72 -9.52 12.36
C ILE A 86 -5.03 -9.08 13.04
N ALA A 87 -5.29 -9.55 14.26
CA ALA A 87 -6.49 -9.18 14.99
C ALA A 87 -6.57 -7.67 15.26
N ALA A 88 -5.46 -7.05 15.64
CA ALA A 88 -5.36 -5.60 15.82
C ALA A 88 -5.62 -4.86 14.51
N GLY A 89 -4.88 -5.19 13.45
CA GLY A 89 -5.05 -4.55 12.14
C GLY A 89 -6.46 -4.74 11.57
N PHE A 90 -7.10 -5.88 11.80
CA PHE A 90 -8.50 -6.08 11.43
C PHE A 90 -9.44 -5.16 12.21
N SER A 91 -9.27 -5.08 13.53
CA SER A 91 -10.07 -4.20 14.39
C SER A 91 -9.92 -2.75 13.94
N ASP A 92 -8.68 -2.28 13.77
CA ASP A 92 -8.36 -0.92 13.36
C ASP A 92 -9.01 -0.60 12.01
N PHE A 93 -8.93 -1.52 11.05
CA PHE A 93 -9.59 -1.36 9.76
C PHE A 93 -11.10 -1.25 9.90
N THR A 94 -11.73 -2.14 10.68
CA THR A 94 -13.19 -2.16 10.82
C THR A 94 -13.75 -0.94 11.55
N ASN A 95 -13.00 -0.41 12.51
CA ASN A 95 -13.39 0.78 13.26
C ASN A 95 -13.24 2.06 12.42
N ASN A 96 -12.22 2.13 11.56
CA ASN A 96 -11.88 3.35 10.80
C ASN A 96 -12.43 3.36 9.35
N MET A 97 -13.10 2.29 8.91
CA MET A 97 -13.65 2.18 7.55
C MET A 97 -14.59 3.33 7.19
N GLY A 98 -15.48 3.71 8.13
CA GLY A 98 -16.45 4.78 7.90
C GLY A 98 -15.80 6.16 7.74
N GLU A 99 -14.74 6.44 8.50
CA GLU A 99 -14.00 7.69 8.41
C GLU A 99 -13.26 7.79 7.07
N THR A 100 -12.66 6.69 6.61
CA THR A 100 -11.91 6.63 5.36
C THR A 100 -12.80 6.92 4.13
N GLU A 101 -14.02 6.38 4.10
CA GLU A 101 -14.99 6.62 3.03
C GLU A 101 -15.43 8.09 2.97
N THR A 102 -15.62 8.73 4.13
CA THR A 102 -16.01 10.16 4.20
C THR A 102 -14.90 11.08 3.73
N VAL A 103 -13.65 10.86 4.16
CA VAL A 103 -12.50 11.68 3.78
C VAL A 103 -12.17 11.50 2.29
N ALA A 104 -12.28 10.27 1.76
CA ALA A 104 -12.08 10.02 0.34
C ALA A 104 -13.14 10.73 -0.52
N ALA A 105 -14.40 10.74 -0.08
CA ALA A 105 -15.48 11.46 -0.75
C ALA A 105 -15.26 12.98 -0.71
N GLU A 106 -14.85 13.54 0.43
CA GLU A 106 -14.54 14.97 0.59
C GLU A 106 -13.32 15.39 -0.23
N ALA A 107 -12.25 14.60 -0.24
CA ALA A 107 -11.06 14.87 -1.04
C ALA A 107 -11.35 14.80 -2.55
N ALA A 108 -12.15 13.83 -2.99
CA ALA A 108 -12.61 13.73 -4.37
C ALA A 108 -13.48 14.94 -4.77
N ALA A 109 -14.40 15.37 -3.89
CA ALA A 109 -15.22 16.56 -4.10
C ALA A 109 -14.38 17.85 -4.14
N ALA A 110 -13.39 18.00 -3.27
CA ALA A 110 -12.49 19.15 -3.26
C ALA A 110 -11.62 19.21 -4.51
N LEU A 111 -11.15 18.05 -5.01
CA LEU A 111 -10.39 17.98 -6.25
C LEU A 111 -11.26 18.32 -7.47
N ALA A 112 -12.51 17.86 -7.51
CA ALA A 112 -13.48 18.21 -8.55
C ALA A 112 -13.81 19.71 -8.56
N ALA A 113 -14.05 20.31 -7.38
CA ALA A 113 -14.30 21.74 -7.24
C ALA A 113 -13.11 22.62 -7.69
N ARG A 114 -11.87 22.12 -7.55
CA ARG A 114 -10.67 22.79 -8.06
C ARG A 114 -10.50 22.65 -9.58
N ALA A 115 -11.06 21.60 -10.19
CA ALA A 115 -11.08 21.43 -11.63
C ALA A 115 -12.15 22.32 -12.31
N ASP A 116 -13.32 22.50 -11.68
CA ASP A 116 -14.39 23.37 -12.19
C ASP A 116 -14.06 24.88 -12.08
N GLY A 117 -13.08 25.25 -11.26
CA GLY A 117 -12.56 26.63 -11.16
C GLY A 117 -11.70 27.09 -12.35
N ALA A 118 -11.44 26.22 -13.33
CA ALA A 118 -10.71 26.56 -14.55
C ALA A 118 -11.66 26.75 -15.75
N GLY A 119 -12.47 27.82 -15.73
CA GLY A 119 -13.22 28.29 -16.91
C GLY A 119 -12.33 29.05 -17.92
N PRO A 120 -12.68 29.07 -19.22
CA PRO A 120 -11.76 29.33 -20.32
C PRO A 120 -11.45 30.83 -20.49
N ALA A 121 -10.16 31.19 -20.50
CA ALA A 121 -9.71 32.54 -20.82
C ALA A 121 -8.77 32.52 -22.04
N ALA A 122 -9.33 32.34 -23.24
CA ALA A 122 -8.69 32.76 -24.49
C ALA A 122 -9.67 32.76 -25.68
N THR A 123 -10.73 33.57 -25.61
CA THR A 123 -11.41 34.06 -26.85
C THR A 123 -11.85 35.50 -26.65
N SER A 124 -11.07 36.46 -27.15
CA SER A 124 -11.48 37.66 -27.93
C SER A 124 -10.47 38.82 -27.76
N ALA A 125 -10.33 39.60 -28.84
CA ALA A 125 -9.49 40.80 -29.06
C ALA A 125 -8.00 40.49 -29.36
N ALA A 126 -7.44 40.82 -30.52
CA ALA A 126 -7.79 41.78 -31.57
C ALA A 126 -7.26 41.30 -32.94
#